data_AF-A0AAE3XLH3-F1
#
_entry.id   AF-A0AAE3XLH3-F1
#
_cell.length_a   1.000
_cell.length_b   1.000
_cell.length_c   1.000
_cell.angle_alpha   90.00
_cell.angle_beta   90.00
_cell.angle_gamma   90.00
#
_symmetry.space_group_name_H-M   'P 1'
#
loop_
_entity.id
_entity.type
_entity.pdbx_description
1 polymer ?
#
loop_
_entity_poly.entity_id
_entity_poly.type
_entity_poly.pdbx_seq_one_letter_code
_entity_poly.pdbx_strand_id
1 'polypeptide(L)'
;MMYYEVFEISGYRVTLIGDEQGLSRLMIGEEVEYSLKGLQEVCGFDLFEQAKIQLAEYFIGSRIDFDLKLNPQGTDFQKSVWNALREIPYGEARTYKQIAVEVGNPKGARAVGMANNKNPLPVIIPCHRVVGTGNKLTGYVFGLTMKRHLLNLEKVTVIFRRLEAGNARHGKVWWPSDSVFEIMVGAILTQNTTWKNVEKSLSELSDYLIPSKILSFSQEELALKIKSSGYQNQKALYLKTMAEWWMSKGESIECLKGLSDNEFRTELLSLKGVGKETADSIMVYAFSRPFFVIDAYTRRIFQRVGFEVPKDYDEFRIMIEECVSRDSRLYGEYHGLLVEHAKNYCLSIPKCEKCPLAEICDYKVEETLSLFG
;
A
#
# COMPACT_ATOMS: atom_id res chain seq x y z
N MET A 1 17.02 -2.82 36.94
CA MET A 1 18.13 -3.17 36.03
C MET A 1 17.65 -2.90 34.61
N MET A 2 18.49 -2.34 33.74
CA MET A 2 18.08 -2.03 32.37
C MET A 2 18.41 -3.20 31.46
N TYR A 3 17.44 -3.57 30.63
CA TYR A 3 17.53 -4.66 29.68
C TYR A 3 17.53 -4.17 28.25
N TYR A 4 18.04 -4.99 27.34
CA TYR A 4 17.87 -4.79 25.91
C TYR A 4 17.55 -6.10 25.17
N GLU A 5 16.94 -5.97 24.00
CA GLU A 5 16.73 -7.06 23.06
C GLU A 5 16.88 -6.54 21.63
N VAL A 6 17.41 -7.39 20.75
CA VAL A 6 17.63 -7.13 19.33
C VAL A 6 16.83 -8.13 18.52
N PHE A 7 16.12 -7.66 17.50
CA PHE A 7 15.38 -8.50 16.57
C PHE A 7 15.27 -7.84 15.20
N GLU A 8 14.83 -8.62 14.21
CA GLU A 8 14.57 -8.14 12.85
C GLU A 8 13.07 -8.03 12.61
N ILE A 9 12.65 -6.97 11.91
CA ILE A 9 11.26 -6.72 11.57
C ILE A 9 11.18 -5.95 10.24
N SER A 10 10.47 -6.51 9.27
CA SER A 10 10.31 -5.88 7.94
C SER A 10 11.64 -5.47 7.29
N GLY A 11 12.71 -6.23 7.51
CA GLY A 11 14.06 -5.94 7.01
C GLY A 11 14.83 -4.88 7.80
N TYR A 12 14.30 -4.45 8.95
CA TYR A 12 14.94 -3.54 9.87
C TYR A 12 15.43 -4.27 11.12
N ARG A 13 16.71 -4.08 11.43
CA ARG A 13 17.26 -4.41 12.74
C ARG A 13 16.75 -3.41 13.78
N VAL A 14 16.08 -3.90 14.81
CA VAL A 14 15.50 -3.09 15.88
C VAL A 14 16.08 -3.49 17.22
N THR A 15 16.45 -2.48 18.00
CA THR A 15 16.88 -2.64 19.39
C THR A 15 15.88 -1.97 20.31
N LEU A 16 15.37 -2.72 21.29
CA LEU A 16 14.56 -2.18 22.39
C LEU A 16 15.40 -2.13 23.66
N ILE A 17 15.20 -1.08 24.45
CA ILE A 17 15.84 -0.91 25.75
C ILE A 17 14.76 -0.49 26.75
N GLY A 18 14.74 -1.10 27.93
CA GLY A 18 13.72 -0.82 28.94
C GLY A 18 13.96 -1.58 30.25
N ASP A 19 13.05 -1.37 31.18
CA ASP A 19 13.00 -2.06 32.47
C ASP A 19 11.55 -2.25 32.92
N GLU A 20 11.34 -2.64 34.17
CA GLU A 20 10.00 -2.81 34.76
C GLU A 20 9.15 -1.52 34.76
N GLN A 21 9.78 -0.34 34.64
CA GLN A 21 9.07 0.94 34.54
C GLN A 21 8.60 1.22 33.12
N GLY A 22 9.17 0.59 32.09
CA GLY A 22 8.70 0.68 30.71
C GLY A 22 9.81 0.77 29.66
N LEU A 23 9.39 0.91 28.39
CA LEU A 23 10.28 1.09 27.26
C LEU A 23 10.95 2.46 27.35
N SER A 24 12.27 2.45 27.35
CA SER A 24 13.08 3.67 27.47
C SER A 24 13.65 4.11 26.13
N ARG A 25 13.95 3.18 25.21
CA ARG A 25 14.49 3.50 23.89
C ARG A 25 14.12 2.48 22.82
N LEU A 26 13.97 2.96 21.59
CA LEU A 26 13.85 2.19 20.36
C LEU A 26 14.88 2.73 19.35
N MET A 27 15.67 1.83 18.77
CA MET A 27 16.64 2.15 17.72
C MET A 27 16.37 1.28 16.50
N ILE A 28 16.53 1.85 15.30
CA ILE A 28 16.46 1.14 14.03
C ILE A 28 17.81 1.29 13.32
N GLY A 29 18.38 0.17 12.86
CA GLY A 29 19.66 0.12 12.16
C GLY A 29 20.77 -0.52 13.00
N GLU A 30 22.02 -0.12 12.75
CA GLU A 30 23.17 -0.68 13.45
C GLU A 30 23.19 -0.28 14.92
N GLU A 31 23.45 -1.27 15.78
CA GLU A 31 23.75 -1.05 17.18
C GLU A 31 25.12 -0.40 17.33
N VAL A 32 25.17 0.69 18.09
CA VAL A 32 26.44 1.20 18.58
C VAL A 32 26.72 0.44 19.88
N GLU A 33 27.75 -0.42 19.90
CA GLU A 33 28.17 -1.24 21.06
C GLU A 33 28.27 -0.41 22.36
N TYR A 34 28.72 0.85 22.25
CA TYR A 34 28.76 1.81 23.35
C TYR A 34 27.39 2.07 24.00
N SER A 35 26.31 2.07 23.22
CA SER A 35 24.94 2.33 23.70
C SER A 35 24.36 1.17 24.52
N LEU A 36 24.91 -0.04 24.39
CA LEU A 36 24.48 -1.24 25.10
C LEU A 36 25.36 -1.58 26.31
N LYS A 37 26.48 -0.86 26.48
CA LYS A 37 27.43 -1.10 27.56
C LYS A 37 26.77 -1.00 28.93
N GLY A 38 26.83 -2.07 29.71
CA GLY A 38 26.26 -2.15 31.05
C GLY A 38 24.76 -2.49 31.10
N LEU A 39 24.15 -2.77 29.94
CA LEU A 39 22.81 -3.34 29.85
C LEU A 39 22.89 -4.86 29.83
N GLN A 40 21.84 -5.52 30.30
CA GLN A 40 21.72 -6.97 30.22
C GLN A 40 20.85 -7.35 29.01
N GLU A 41 21.36 -8.20 28.12
CA GLU A 41 20.54 -8.81 27.08
C GLU A 41 19.54 -9.77 27.69
N VAL A 42 18.29 -9.68 27.28
CA VAL A 42 17.23 -10.57 27.72
C VAL A 42 16.35 -10.97 26.54
N CYS A 43 15.94 -12.23 26.53
CA CYS A 43 14.92 -12.75 25.62
C CYS A 43 13.68 -13.12 26.44
N GLY A 44 12.48 -12.90 25.91
CA GLY A 44 11.24 -13.23 26.60
C GLY A 44 10.86 -12.27 27.73
N PHE A 45 11.35 -11.04 27.72
CA PHE A 45 10.83 -10.01 28.61
C PHE A 45 9.48 -9.53 28.09
N ASP A 46 8.40 -9.75 28.84
CA ASP A 46 7.00 -9.53 28.41
C ASP A 46 6.78 -8.19 27.68
N LEU A 47 7.40 -7.12 28.17
CA LEU A 47 7.30 -5.79 27.57
C LEU A 47 7.90 -5.74 26.15
N PHE A 48 9.03 -6.42 25.92
CA PHE A 48 9.66 -6.49 24.61
C PHE A 48 8.89 -7.41 23.67
N GLU A 49 8.30 -8.50 24.16
CA GLU A 49 7.41 -9.36 23.36
C GLU A 49 6.19 -8.58 22.84
N GLN A 50 5.54 -7.81 23.73
CA GLN A 50 4.43 -6.95 23.34
C GLN A 50 4.89 -5.90 22.31
N ALA A 51 6.03 -5.25 22.53
CA ALA A 51 6.56 -4.26 21.62
C ALA A 51 6.88 -4.85 20.23
N LYS A 52 7.48 -6.05 20.18
CA LYS A 52 7.76 -6.78 18.93
C LYS A 52 6.49 -7.04 18.13
N ILE A 53 5.45 -7.58 18.77
CA ILE A 53 4.15 -7.84 18.15
C ILE A 53 3.55 -6.55 17.60
N GLN A 54 3.50 -5.49 18.42
CA GLN A 54 2.87 -4.24 18.01
C GLN A 54 3.64 -3.52 16.91
N LEU A 55 4.98 -3.54 16.96
CA LEU A 55 5.79 -3.01 15.86
C LEU A 55 5.55 -3.81 14.58
N ALA A 56 5.47 -5.16 14.66
CA ALA A 56 5.20 -6.02 13.50
C ALA A 56 3.87 -5.67 12.86
N GLU A 57 2.82 -5.58 13.68
CA GLU A 57 1.49 -5.15 13.24
C GLU A 57 1.49 -3.73 12.65
N TYR A 58 2.26 -2.81 13.24
CA TYR A 58 2.35 -1.43 12.75
C TYR A 58 3.01 -1.36 11.37
N PHE A 59 4.18 -2.00 11.20
CA PHE A 59 4.93 -1.96 9.93
C PHE A 59 4.23 -2.68 8.77
N ILE A 60 3.21 -3.48 9.04
CA ILE A 60 2.37 -4.13 8.01
C ILE A 60 0.98 -3.48 7.86
N GLY A 61 0.71 -2.38 8.58
CA GLY A 61 -0.52 -1.58 8.48
C GLY A 61 -1.73 -2.13 9.26
N SER A 62 -1.58 -3.19 10.04
CA SER A 62 -2.68 -3.77 10.83
C SER A 62 -2.92 -3.03 12.16
N ARG A 63 -1.92 -2.31 12.68
CA ARG A 63 -2.02 -1.48 13.89
C ARG A 63 -1.90 0.01 13.60
N ILE A 64 -2.74 0.79 14.30
CA ILE A 64 -2.77 2.27 14.21
C ILE A 64 -2.39 3.00 15.51
N ASP A 65 -2.28 2.28 16.63
CA ASP A 65 -1.91 2.83 17.94
C ASP A 65 -1.12 1.82 18.78
N PHE A 66 -0.26 2.33 19.66
CA PHE A 66 0.60 1.52 20.53
C PHE A 66 0.09 1.52 21.97
N ASP A 67 -0.16 0.32 22.50
CA ASP A 67 -0.50 0.09 23.91
C ASP A 67 0.73 -0.50 24.62
N LEU A 68 1.69 0.37 24.94
CA LEU A 68 2.96 -0.03 25.55
C LEU A 68 3.26 0.88 26.75
N LYS A 69 3.78 0.29 27.83
CA LYS A 69 4.28 1.05 28.97
C LYS A 69 5.58 1.75 28.58
N LEU A 70 5.57 3.08 28.54
CA LEU A 70 6.73 3.90 28.14
C LEU A 70 7.36 4.59 29.35
N ASN A 71 8.69 4.65 29.39
CA ASN A 71 9.47 5.37 30.39
C ASN A 71 10.59 6.24 29.77
N PRO A 72 10.28 7.13 28.81
CA PRO A 72 11.29 7.96 28.17
C PRO A 72 11.86 9.01 29.14
N GLN A 73 13.20 9.11 29.18
CA GLN A 73 13.90 10.12 29.98
C GLN A 73 14.17 11.38 29.17
N GLY A 74 13.90 12.55 29.75
CA GLY A 74 14.05 13.85 29.11
C GLY A 74 13.67 15.02 30.02
N THR A 75 13.93 16.24 29.57
CA THR A 75 13.50 17.47 30.25
C THR A 75 11.98 17.62 30.22
N ASP A 76 11.41 18.45 31.10
CA ASP A 76 9.96 18.71 31.12
C ASP A 76 9.45 19.23 29.77
N PHE A 77 10.23 20.10 29.11
CA PHE A 77 9.91 20.57 27.77
C PHE A 77 9.91 19.44 26.75
N GLN A 78 10.92 18.57 26.75
CA GLN A 78 10.96 17.41 25.84
C GLN A 78 9.75 16.49 26.05
N LYS A 79 9.44 16.15 27.31
CA LYS A 79 8.27 15.34 27.65
C LYS A 79 6.96 15.99 27.20
N SER A 80 6.82 17.31 27.36
CA SER A 80 5.63 18.04 26.88
C SER A 80 5.47 17.96 25.36
N VAL A 81 6.57 18.07 24.61
CA VAL A 81 6.56 17.90 23.14
C VAL A 81 6.17 16.47 22.79
N TRP A 82 6.83 15.47 23.38
CA TRP A 82 6.56 14.06 23.08
C TRP A 82 5.11 13.66 23.37
N ASN A 83 4.50 14.20 24.42
CA ASN A 83 3.08 14.02 24.68
C ASN A 83 2.21 14.62 23.57
N ALA A 84 2.47 15.87 23.16
CA ALA A 84 1.77 16.49 22.03
C ALA A 84 1.95 15.72 20.71
N LEU A 85 3.09 15.05 20.50
CA LEU A 85 3.28 14.19 19.32
C LEU A 85 2.33 12.99 19.31
N ARG A 86 2.05 12.40 20.48
CA ARG A 86 1.15 11.23 20.60
C ARG A 86 -0.30 11.58 20.30
N GLU A 87 -0.69 12.83 20.50
CA GLU A 87 -2.03 13.33 20.17
C GLU A 87 -2.24 13.55 18.65
N ILE A 88 -1.18 13.51 17.84
CA ILE A 88 -1.31 13.61 16.38
C ILE A 88 -1.95 12.32 15.87
N PRO A 89 -3.13 12.35 15.23
CA PRO A 89 -3.80 11.14 14.75
C PRO A 89 -2.97 10.37 13.72
N TYR A 90 -3.19 9.06 13.66
CA TYR A 90 -2.58 8.18 12.66
C TYR A 90 -3.01 8.59 11.23
N GLY A 91 -2.04 8.75 10.34
CA GLY A 91 -2.25 9.23 8.96
C GLY A 91 -2.30 10.74 8.80
N GLU A 92 -2.24 11.50 9.90
CA GLU A 92 -2.19 12.95 9.89
C GLU A 92 -0.78 13.48 10.14
N ALA A 93 -0.55 14.72 9.71
CA ALA A 93 0.67 15.45 9.99
C ALA A 93 0.37 16.77 10.71
N ARG A 94 1.37 17.25 11.45
CA ARG A 94 1.40 18.61 12.02
C ARG A 94 2.71 19.28 11.65
N THR A 95 2.69 20.59 11.50
CA THR A 95 3.91 21.37 11.34
C THR A 95 4.61 21.56 12.68
N TYR A 96 5.93 21.75 12.66
CA TYR A 96 6.67 22.15 13.87
C TYR A 96 6.07 23.38 14.55
N LYS A 97 5.49 24.30 13.78
CA LYS A 97 4.80 25.49 14.31
C LYS A 97 3.51 25.14 15.05
N GLN A 98 2.72 24.20 14.54
CA GLN A 98 1.49 23.76 15.20
C GLN A 98 1.79 23.12 16.55
N ILE A 99 2.77 22.21 16.61
CA ILE A 99 3.21 21.60 17.88
C ILE A 99 3.77 22.66 18.83
N ALA A 100 4.55 23.63 18.31
CA ALA A 100 5.08 24.71 19.13
C ALA A 100 3.97 25.56 19.79
N VAL A 101 2.88 25.84 19.07
CA VAL A 101 1.70 26.52 19.62
C VAL A 101 1.03 25.66 20.68
N GLU A 102 0.83 24.37 20.42
CA GLU A 102 0.18 23.42 21.31
C GLU A 102 0.90 23.28 22.67
N VAL A 103 2.24 23.26 22.66
CA VAL A 103 3.05 23.19 23.89
C VAL A 103 3.28 24.57 24.54
N GLY A 104 2.55 25.60 24.14
CA GLY A 104 2.62 26.93 24.76
C GLY A 104 3.87 27.75 24.41
N ASN A 105 4.61 27.39 23.35
CA ASN A 105 5.76 28.14 22.85
C ASN A 105 5.61 28.46 21.36
N PRO A 106 4.73 29.42 20.95
CA PRO A 106 4.41 29.67 19.55
C PRO A 106 5.61 30.01 18.63
N LYS A 107 6.71 30.53 19.20
CA LYS A 107 7.96 30.84 18.46
C LYS A 107 8.99 29.71 18.53
N GLY A 108 8.65 28.60 19.19
CA GLY A 108 9.54 27.50 19.57
C GLY A 108 9.71 26.39 18.54
N ALA A 109 9.40 26.59 17.26
CA ALA A 109 9.48 25.53 16.24
C ALA A 109 10.86 24.84 16.17
N ARG A 110 11.95 25.61 16.31
CA ARG A 110 13.31 25.03 16.39
C ARG A 110 13.52 24.20 17.65
N ALA A 111 12.99 24.63 18.78
CA ALA A 111 13.07 23.89 20.04
C ALA A 111 12.29 22.56 19.95
N VAL A 112 11.10 22.56 19.34
CA VAL A 112 10.36 21.33 19.02
C VAL A 112 11.20 20.41 18.13
N GLY A 113 11.84 20.95 17.09
CA GLY A 113 12.76 20.17 16.24
C GLY A 113 13.87 19.48 17.01
N MET A 114 14.49 20.18 17.97
CA MET A 114 15.51 19.60 18.86
C MET A 114 14.93 18.54 19.81
N ALA A 115 13.72 18.75 20.34
CA ALA A 115 13.03 17.76 21.17
C ALA A 115 12.67 16.49 20.37
N ASN A 116 12.23 16.63 19.12
CA ASN A 116 11.96 15.51 18.21
C ASN A 116 13.23 14.72 17.88
N ASN A 117 14.37 15.38 17.69
CA ASN A 117 15.67 14.70 17.48
C ASN A 117 16.12 13.91 18.72
N LYS A 118 15.67 14.31 19.91
CA LYS A 118 15.95 13.62 21.18
C LYS A 118 14.86 12.63 21.59
N ASN A 119 13.84 12.40 20.75
CA ASN A 119 12.82 11.40 21.01
C ASN A 119 13.49 10.01 21.11
N PRO A 120 13.46 9.35 22.29
CA PRO A 120 14.12 8.07 22.46
C PRO A 120 13.29 6.90 21.92
N LEU A 121 12.01 7.11 21.59
CA LEU A 121 11.10 6.08 21.09
C LEU A 121 10.46 6.53 19.77
N PRO A 122 11.22 6.77 18.68
CA PRO A 122 10.63 7.08 17.39
C PRO A 122 9.69 5.96 16.93
N VAL A 123 8.77 6.25 15.99
CA VAL A 123 7.63 5.39 15.60
C VAL A 123 6.55 5.31 16.68
N ILE A 124 6.90 4.89 17.91
CA ILE A 124 5.95 4.76 19.04
C ILE A 124 5.50 6.15 19.53
N ILE A 125 6.46 7.06 19.74
CA ILE A 125 6.21 8.49 19.87
C ILE A 125 6.39 9.07 18.45
N PRO A 126 5.31 9.46 17.76
CA PRO A 126 5.32 9.52 16.29
C PRO A 126 5.90 10.84 15.75
N CYS A 127 7.18 11.09 16.00
CA CYS A 127 7.85 12.31 15.53
C CYS A 127 8.01 12.38 14.00
N HIS A 128 7.79 11.27 13.27
CA HIS A 128 7.68 11.25 11.81
C HIS A 128 6.45 12.01 11.30
N ARG A 129 5.38 12.16 12.09
CA ARG A 129 4.18 12.94 11.77
C ARG A 129 4.41 14.46 11.78
N VAL A 130 5.57 14.93 12.25
CA VAL A 130 5.89 16.37 12.27
C VAL A 130 6.64 16.78 11.01
N VAL A 131 6.10 17.71 10.24
CA VAL A 131 6.66 18.17 8.95
C VAL A 131 6.98 19.67 8.97
N GLY A 132 7.72 20.13 7.96
CA GLY A 132 7.90 21.56 7.71
C GLY A 132 6.65 22.20 7.11
N THR A 133 6.65 23.53 7.04
CA THR A 133 5.60 24.30 6.35
C THR A 133 5.44 23.81 4.91
N GLY A 134 4.19 23.70 4.42
CA GLY A 134 3.88 23.18 3.09
C GLY A 134 4.18 21.69 2.93
N ASN A 135 4.04 20.90 3.99
CA ASN A 135 4.29 19.45 4.01
C ASN A 135 5.73 19.05 3.63
N LYS A 136 6.69 19.97 3.75
CA LYS A 136 8.10 19.68 3.45
C LYS A 136 8.65 18.65 4.44
N LEU A 137 9.15 17.53 3.93
CA LEU A 137 9.87 16.57 4.77
C LEU A 137 11.21 17.15 5.21
N THR A 138 11.39 17.26 6.52
CA THR A 138 12.64 17.71 7.14
C THR A 138 12.88 16.89 8.40
N GLY A 139 14.13 16.53 8.67
CA GLY A 139 14.57 15.96 9.96
C GLY A 139 13.86 14.67 10.40
N TYR A 140 14.62 13.58 10.46
CA TYR A 140 14.22 12.36 11.16
C TYR A 140 15.48 11.62 11.59
N VAL A 141 15.46 11.02 12.79
CA VAL A 141 16.65 10.33 13.31
C VAL A 141 17.06 9.14 12.44
N PHE A 142 16.10 8.49 11.78
CA PHE A 142 16.34 7.38 10.84
C PHE A 142 16.33 7.83 9.36
N GLY A 143 16.51 9.13 9.10
CA GLY A 143 16.57 9.68 7.74
C GLY A 143 15.21 9.89 7.07
N LEU A 144 15.22 10.64 5.96
CA LEU A 144 13.98 11.05 5.27
C LEU A 144 13.29 9.89 4.54
N THR A 145 14.03 8.86 4.12
CA THR A 145 13.48 7.66 3.49
C THR A 145 12.52 6.94 4.44
N MET A 146 12.95 6.64 5.66
CA MET A 146 12.10 6.01 6.68
C MET A 146 10.92 6.93 7.05
N LYS A 147 11.15 8.23 7.22
CA LYS A 147 10.05 9.17 7.50
C LYS A 147 8.98 9.14 6.42
N ARG A 148 9.39 9.15 5.14
CA ARG A 148 8.47 9.06 4.00
C ARG A 148 7.71 7.75 4.00
N HIS A 149 8.42 6.63 4.20
CA HIS A 149 7.82 5.31 4.27
C HIS A 149 6.74 5.24 5.37
N LEU A 150 7.05 5.67 6.60
CA LEU A 150 6.08 5.69 7.70
C LEU A 150 4.86 6.56 7.39
N LEU A 151 5.05 7.76 6.83
CA LEU A 151 3.92 8.62 6.44
C LEU A 151 3.06 7.99 5.33
N ASN A 152 3.68 7.32 4.37
CA ASN A 152 2.97 6.63 3.30
C ASN A 152 2.20 5.43 3.86
N LEU A 153 2.82 4.61 4.70
CA LEU A 153 2.23 3.46 5.40
C LEU A 153 0.95 3.89 6.11
N GLU A 154 1.03 4.95 6.92
CA GLU A 154 -0.13 5.43 7.66
C GLU A 154 -1.24 5.92 6.73
N LYS A 155 -0.91 6.74 5.74
CA LYS A 155 -1.91 7.27 4.80
C LYS A 155 -2.55 6.18 3.95
N VAL A 156 -1.79 5.20 3.47
CA VAL A 156 -2.28 4.05 2.68
C VAL A 156 -3.27 3.24 3.53
N THR A 157 -2.89 2.97 4.78
CA THR A 157 -3.75 2.26 5.74
C THR A 157 -5.06 3.02 5.98
N VAL A 158 -5.02 4.35 6.14
CA VAL A 158 -6.24 5.16 6.31
C VAL A 158 -7.12 5.14 5.06
N ILE A 159 -6.54 5.19 3.86
CA ILE A 159 -7.29 5.07 2.59
C ILE A 159 -8.06 3.75 2.58
N PHE A 160 -7.37 2.63 2.75
CA PHE A 160 -8.01 1.32 2.62
C PHE A 160 -9.06 1.09 3.72
N ARG A 161 -8.78 1.45 4.98
CA ARG A 161 -9.78 1.36 6.06
C ARG A 161 -11.05 2.16 5.76
N ARG A 162 -10.92 3.37 5.19
CA ARG A 162 -12.07 4.19 4.78
C ARG A 162 -12.82 3.59 3.60
N LEU A 163 -12.10 2.99 2.64
CA LEU A 163 -12.72 2.29 1.51
C LEU A 163 -13.47 1.04 1.95
N GLU A 164 -12.91 0.24 2.85
CA GLU A 164 -13.56 -0.94 3.43
C GLU A 164 -14.84 -0.54 4.17
N ALA A 165 -14.76 0.45 5.06
CA ALA A 165 -15.92 0.95 5.81
C ALA A 165 -17.01 1.58 4.92
N GLY A 166 -16.60 2.19 3.79
CA GLY A 166 -17.49 2.90 2.88
C GLY A 166 -18.04 2.06 1.73
N ASN A 167 -17.69 0.77 1.62
CA ASN A 167 -17.99 -0.03 0.44
C ASN A 167 -18.77 -1.31 0.75
N ALA A 168 -20.02 -1.38 0.27
CA ALA A 168 -20.90 -2.55 0.42
C ALA A 168 -20.44 -3.81 -0.35
N ARG A 169 -19.39 -3.70 -1.18
CA ARG A 169 -18.74 -4.84 -1.85
C ARG A 169 -17.51 -5.38 -1.13
N HIS A 170 -17.13 -4.79 0.01
CA HIS A 170 -16.02 -5.32 0.80
C HIS A 170 -16.20 -6.82 1.11
N GLY A 171 -15.13 -7.59 0.90
CA GLY A 171 -15.14 -9.04 1.13
C GLY A 171 -15.88 -9.87 0.07
N LYS A 172 -16.21 -9.29 -1.09
CA LYS A 172 -16.82 -10.02 -2.22
C LYS A 172 -15.76 -10.45 -3.23
N VAL A 173 -16.13 -11.44 -4.05
CA VAL A 173 -15.32 -11.84 -5.20
C VAL A 173 -15.29 -10.70 -6.23
N TRP A 174 -14.09 -10.20 -6.53
CA TRP A 174 -13.87 -9.12 -7.49
C TRP A 174 -13.76 -9.62 -8.93
N TRP A 175 -13.35 -10.88 -9.11
CA TRP A 175 -13.29 -11.55 -10.41
C TRP A 175 -14.09 -12.85 -10.38
N PRO A 176 -15.28 -12.93 -11.01
CA PRO A 176 -16.21 -14.03 -10.82
C PRO A 176 -15.92 -15.22 -11.77
N SER A 177 -14.72 -15.81 -11.68
CA SER A 177 -14.40 -17.05 -12.39
C SER A 177 -13.38 -17.87 -11.61
N ASP A 178 -13.54 -19.19 -11.62
CA ASP A 178 -12.58 -20.15 -11.07
C ASP A 178 -11.58 -20.65 -12.14
N SER A 179 -11.79 -20.28 -13.41
CA SER A 179 -10.92 -20.67 -14.52
C SER A 179 -9.78 -19.67 -14.68
N VAL A 180 -8.55 -20.11 -14.38
CA VAL A 180 -7.32 -19.32 -14.56
C VAL A 180 -7.24 -18.75 -15.98
N PHE A 181 -7.52 -19.56 -17.00
CA PHE A 181 -7.45 -19.12 -18.38
C PHE A 181 -8.54 -18.07 -18.71
N GLU A 182 -9.76 -18.23 -18.20
CA GLU A 182 -10.81 -17.22 -18.37
C GLU A 182 -10.43 -15.89 -17.71
N ILE A 183 -9.83 -15.92 -16.51
CA ILE A 183 -9.33 -14.72 -15.84
C ILE A 183 -8.29 -14.00 -16.70
N MET A 184 -7.35 -14.76 -17.27
CA MET A 184 -6.35 -14.18 -18.17
C MET A 184 -6.96 -13.58 -19.44
N VAL A 185 -7.92 -14.28 -20.07
CA VAL A 185 -8.68 -13.77 -21.23
C VAL A 185 -9.37 -12.46 -20.85
N GLY A 186 -10.10 -12.43 -19.74
CA GLY A 186 -10.81 -11.24 -19.29
C GLY A 186 -9.87 -10.08 -18.91
N ALA A 187 -8.66 -10.35 -18.42
CA ALA A 187 -7.65 -9.32 -18.15
C ALA A 187 -7.22 -8.60 -19.44
N ILE A 188 -7.03 -9.33 -20.54
CA ILE A 188 -6.78 -8.72 -21.87
C ILE A 188 -8.03 -7.99 -22.37
N LEU A 189 -9.20 -8.60 -22.23
CA LEU A 189 -10.43 -8.00 -22.71
C LEU A 189 -10.77 -6.68 -21.98
N THR A 190 -10.38 -6.53 -20.72
CA THR A 190 -10.62 -5.33 -19.89
C THR A 190 -9.83 -4.10 -20.34
N GLN A 191 -8.75 -4.28 -21.10
CA GLN A 191 -7.95 -3.16 -21.61
C GLN A 191 -8.79 -2.17 -22.41
N ASN A 192 -8.79 -0.89 -22.00
CA ASN A 192 -9.52 0.19 -22.68
C ASN A 192 -11.01 -0.09 -22.91
N THR A 193 -11.68 -0.78 -22.00
CA THR A 193 -13.13 -1.02 -22.09
C THR A 193 -13.79 -1.08 -20.71
N THR A 194 -15.11 -1.21 -20.70
CA THR A 194 -15.88 -1.38 -19.46
C THR A 194 -16.12 -2.85 -19.17
N TRP A 195 -16.25 -3.22 -17.89
CA TRP A 195 -16.57 -4.60 -17.50
C TRP A 195 -17.83 -5.16 -18.17
N LYS A 196 -18.88 -4.32 -18.33
CA LYS A 196 -20.12 -4.69 -19.04
C LYS A 196 -19.86 -5.18 -20.48
N ASN A 197 -18.86 -4.60 -21.15
CA ASN A 197 -18.49 -5.02 -22.50
C ASN A 197 -17.64 -6.29 -22.51
N VAL A 198 -16.80 -6.47 -21.48
CA VAL A 198 -16.05 -7.71 -21.24
C VAL A 198 -17.00 -8.87 -21.01
N GLU A 199 -18.00 -8.73 -20.14
CA GLU A 199 -19.01 -9.76 -19.87
C GLU A 199 -19.72 -10.23 -21.14
N LYS A 200 -20.06 -9.31 -22.04
CA LYS A 200 -20.64 -9.65 -23.35
C LYS A 200 -19.67 -10.49 -24.18
N SER A 201 -18.39 -10.09 -24.26
CA SER A 201 -17.38 -10.83 -25.01
C SER A 201 -17.08 -12.20 -24.39
N LEU A 202 -17.06 -12.32 -23.07
CA LEU A 202 -16.88 -13.60 -22.38
C LEU A 202 -18.09 -14.52 -22.61
N SER A 203 -19.31 -13.99 -22.57
CA SER A 203 -20.52 -14.77 -22.89
C SER A 203 -20.52 -15.32 -24.32
N GLU A 204 -20.00 -14.58 -25.30
CA GLU A 204 -19.84 -15.06 -26.69
C GLU A 204 -18.75 -16.12 -26.85
N LEU A 205 -17.85 -16.21 -25.86
CA LEU A 205 -16.74 -17.16 -25.81
C LEU A 205 -16.96 -18.32 -24.84
N SER A 206 -18.08 -18.41 -24.11
CA SER A 206 -18.26 -19.31 -22.96
C SER A 206 -17.83 -20.75 -23.23
N ASP A 207 -18.18 -21.29 -24.39
CA ASP A 207 -17.91 -22.68 -24.79
C ASP A 207 -16.48 -22.89 -25.34
N TYR A 208 -15.71 -21.81 -25.42
CA TYR A 208 -14.41 -21.73 -26.09
C TYR A 208 -13.29 -21.19 -25.19
N LEU A 209 -13.55 -20.94 -23.90
CA LEU A 209 -12.58 -20.42 -22.92
C LEU A 209 -11.57 -21.50 -22.47
N ILE A 210 -10.95 -22.17 -23.42
CA ILE A 210 -9.75 -23.01 -23.23
C ILE A 210 -8.76 -22.75 -24.37
N PRO A 211 -7.43 -22.88 -24.13
CA PRO A 211 -6.41 -22.48 -25.11
C PRO A 211 -6.60 -23.10 -26.49
N SER A 212 -6.80 -24.41 -26.58
CA SER A 212 -6.95 -25.13 -27.85
C SER A 212 -8.15 -24.67 -28.68
N LYS A 213 -9.26 -24.27 -28.04
CA LYS A 213 -10.44 -23.73 -28.72
C LYS A 213 -10.21 -22.32 -29.23
N ILE A 214 -9.55 -21.46 -28.43
CA ILE A 214 -9.14 -20.12 -28.90
C ILE A 214 -8.24 -20.22 -30.13
N LEU A 215 -7.30 -21.17 -30.14
CA LEU A 215 -6.39 -21.38 -31.27
C LEU A 215 -7.08 -21.90 -32.52
N SER A 216 -8.22 -22.59 -32.39
CA SER A 216 -8.98 -23.12 -33.52
C SER A 216 -9.66 -22.06 -34.39
N PHE A 217 -9.91 -20.86 -33.85
CA PHE A 217 -10.47 -19.74 -34.63
C PHE A 217 -9.41 -19.06 -35.49
N SER A 218 -9.81 -18.55 -36.66
CA SER A 218 -9.02 -17.50 -37.32
C SER A 218 -9.00 -16.24 -36.45
N GLN A 219 -8.03 -15.35 -36.69
CA GLN A 219 -7.95 -14.10 -35.93
C GLN A 219 -9.20 -13.23 -36.18
N GLU A 220 -9.72 -13.24 -37.40
CA GLU A 220 -10.89 -12.49 -37.83
C GLU A 220 -12.16 -13.01 -37.15
N GLU A 221 -12.34 -14.34 -37.08
CA GLU A 221 -13.47 -14.97 -36.38
C GLU A 221 -13.46 -14.63 -34.90
N LEU A 222 -12.29 -14.73 -34.25
CA LEU A 222 -12.14 -14.39 -32.85
C LEU A 222 -12.42 -12.90 -32.61
N ALA A 223 -11.92 -12.02 -33.47
CA ALA A 223 -12.16 -10.58 -33.40
C ALA A 223 -13.66 -10.25 -33.48
N LEU A 224 -14.43 -10.94 -34.33
CA LEU A 224 -15.88 -10.75 -34.41
C LEU A 224 -16.60 -11.14 -33.11
N LYS A 225 -16.18 -12.22 -32.45
CA LYS A 225 -16.75 -12.67 -31.17
C LYS A 225 -16.48 -11.68 -30.03
N ILE A 226 -15.31 -11.07 -29.99
CA ILE A 226 -14.91 -10.14 -28.93
C ILE A 226 -15.15 -8.66 -29.26
N LYS A 227 -15.87 -8.36 -30.35
CA LYS A 227 -16.09 -6.98 -30.84
C LYS A 227 -16.60 -6.02 -29.78
N SER A 228 -17.43 -6.49 -28.83
CA SER A 228 -17.99 -5.69 -27.75
C SER A 228 -16.92 -5.05 -26.86
N SER A 229 -15.76 -5.70 -26.73
CA SER A 229 -14.65 -5.22 -25.91
C SER A 229 -13.78 -4.15 -26.60
N GLY A 230 -14.00 -3.84 -27.89
CA GLY A 230 -13.22 -2.87 -28.66
C GLY A 230 -11.78 -3.31 -28.93
N TYR A 231 -11.07 -2.64 -29.85
CA TYR A 231 -9.73 -3.02 -30.31
C TYR A 231 -9.61 -4.50 -30.67
N GLN A 232 -10.67 -5.05 -31.25
CA GLN A 232 -10.90 -6.48 -31.34
C GLN A 232 -9.83 -7.22 -32.16
N ASN A 233 -9.27 -6.59 -33.18
CA ASN A 233 -8.22 -7.20 -33.99
C ASN A 233 -6.93 -7.39 -33.16
N GLN A 234 -6.52 -6.38 -32.40
CA GLN A 234 -5.37 -6.47 -31.50
C GLN A 234 -5.64 -7.47 -30.37
N LYS A 235 -6.82 -7.41 -29.75
CA LYS A 235 -7.15 -8.34 -28.66
C LYS A 235 -7.23 -9.79 -29.15
N ALA A 236 -7.77 -10.04 -30.34
CA ALA A 236 -7.79 -11.39 -30.90
C ALA A 236 -6.38 -11.95 -31.11
N LEU A 237 -5.46 -11.12 -31.62
CA LEU A 237 -4.04 -11.48 -31.70
C LEU A 237 -3.47 -11.79 -30.30
N TYR A 238 -3.71 -10.94 -29.30
CA TYR A 238 -3.17 -11.14 -27.96
C TYR A 238 -3.71 -12.40 -27.28
N LEU A 239 -5.00 -12.70 -27.46
CA LEU A 239 -5.61 -13.93 -26.95
C LEU A 239 -5.01 -15.18 -27.61
N LYS A 240 -4.76 -15.15 -28.93
CA LYS A 240 -4.07 -16.26 -29.62
C LYS A 240 -2.63 -16.41 -29.13
N THR A 241 -1.87 -15.32 -28.99
CA THR A 241 -0.51 -15.35 -28.43
C THR A 241 -0.48 -15.91 -27.02
N MET A 242 -1.44 -15.54 -26.16
CA MET A 242 -1.55 -16.09 -24.81
C MET A 242 -1.91 -17.57 -24.82
N ALA A 243 -2.82 -18.00 -25.71
CA ALA A 243 -3.19 -19.40 -25.84
C ALA A 243 -2.01 -20.26 -26.36
N GLU A 244 -1.24 -19.76 -27.33
CA GLU A 244 0.01 -20.38 -27.80
C GLU A 244 1.02 -20.51 -26.66
N TRP A 245 1.23 -19.43 -25.89
CA TRP A 245 2.09 -19.45 -24.72
C TRP A 245 1.62 -20.49 -23.69
N TRP A 246 0.33 -20.53 -23.37
CA TRP A 246 -0.22 -21.52 -22.46
C TRP A 246 0.09 -22.94 -22.92
N MET A 247 -0.17 -23.24 -24.19
CA MET A 247 0.11 -24.56 -24.76
C MET A 247 1.61 -24.91 -24.69
N SER A 248 2.49 -23.92 -24.84
CA SER A 248 3.95 -24.13 -24.71
C SER A 248 4.39 -24.47 -23.28
N LYS A 249 3.61 -24.09 -22.26
CA LYS A 249 3.85 -24.41 -20.84
C LYS A 249 3.16 -25.72 -20.40
N GLY A 250 2.36 -26.32 -21.28
CA GLY A 250 1.54 -27.51 -21.00
C GLY A 250 0.15 -27.15 -20.46
N GLU A 251 -0.85 -27.99 -20.77
CA GLU A 251 -2.26 -27.69 -20.48
C GLU A 251 -2.56 -27.39 -19.00
N SER A 252 -1.86 -28.04 -18.08
CA SER A 252 -2.03 -27.86 -16.63
C SER A 252 -1.26 -26.69 -16.03
N ILE A 253 -0.40 -26.01 -16.79
CA ILE A 253 0.49 -24.90 -16.37
C ILE A 253 1.26 -25.15 -15.06
N GLU A 254 1.41 -26.40 -14.64
CA GLU A 254 2.05 -26.78 -13.37
C GLU A 254 3.51 -26.36 -13.32
N CYS A 255 4.19 -26.33 -14.47
CA CYS A 255 5.57 -25.87 -14.58
C CYS A 255 5.75 -24.42 -14.08
N LEU A 256 4.69 -23.58 -14.15
CA LEU A 256 4.75 -22.19 -13.70
C LEU A 256 4.68 -22.05 -12.18
N LYS A 257 4.26 -23.09 -11.43
CA LYS A 257 4.24 -23.06 -9.97
C LYS A 257 5.66 -22.99 -9.37
N GLY A 258 6.65 -23.55 -10.07
CA GLY A 258 8.04 -23.56 -9.62
C GLY A 258 8.79 -22.25 -9.82
N LEU A 259 8.25 -21.30 -10.60
CA LEU A 259 8.88 -20.02 -10.84
C LEU A 259 8.75 -19.08 -9.63
N SER A 260 9.80 -18.31 -9.37
CA SER A 260 9.67 -17.16 -8.48
C SER A 260 8.68 -16.14 -9.04
N ASP A 261 8.13 -15.32 -8.15
CA ASP A 261 7.19 -14.26 -8.48
C ASP A 261 7.69 -13.31 -9.60
N ASN A 262 8.98 -12.96 -9.58
CA ASN A 262 9.59 -12.07 -10.57
C ASN A 262 9.84 -12.76 -11.92
N GLU A 263 10.26 -14.03 -11.90
CA GLU A 263 10.44 -14.82 -13.13
C GLU A 263 9.10 -15.02 -13.83
N PHE A 264 8.05 -15.37 -13.09
CA PHE A 264 6.69 -15.50 -13.63
C PHE A 264 6.23 -14.18 -14.25
N ARG A 265 6.37 -13.05 -13.54
CA ARG A 265 5.98 -11.75 -14.07
C ARG A 265 6.74 -11.41 -15.35
N THR A 266 8.03 -11.74 -15.42
CA THR A 266 8.85 -11.52 -16.61
C THR A 266 8.35 -12.34 -17.81
N GLU A 267 7.95 -13.59 -17.58
CA GLU A 267 7.31 -14.43 -18.59
C GLU A 267 6.01 -13.80 -19.11
N LEU A 268 5.13 -13.32 -18.23
CA LEU A 268 3.88 -12.65 -18.63
C LEU A 268 4.16 -11.38 -19.45
N LEU A 269 5.13 -10.57 -19.04
CA LEU A 269 5.51 -9.33 -19.73
C LEU A 269 6.15 -9.58 -21.11
N SER A 270 6.64 -10.79 -21.37
CA SER A 270 7.14 -11.16 -22.69
C SER A 270 6.01 -11.35 -23.71
N LEU A 271 4.76 -11.52 -23.25
CA LEU A 271 3.61 -11.75 -24.12
C LEU A 271 3.17 -10.46 -24.80
N LYS A 272 3.00 -10.56 -26.12
CA LYS A 272 2.46 -9.45 -26.91
C LYS A 272 1.05 -9.09 -26.42
N GLY A 273 0.88 -7.85 -25.99
CA GLY A 273 -0.39 -7.33 -25.48
C GLY A 273 -0.55 -7.42 -23.96
N VAL A 274 0.44 -7.95 -23.23
CA VAL A 274 0.44 -7.97 -21.77
C VAL A 274 1.38 -6.89 -21.24
N GLY A 275 0.80 -5.77 -20.81
CA GLY A 275 1.53 -4.73 -20.08
C GLY A 275 1.60 -5.00 -18.57
N LYS A 276 2.31 -4.14 -17.82
CA LYS A 276 2.50 -4.27 -16.36
C LYS A 276 1.17 -4.43 -15.59
N GLU A 277 0.17 -3.60 -15.89
CA GLU A 277 -1.17 -3.67 -15.27
C GLU A 277 -1.87 -5.02 -15.52
N THR A 278 -1.84 -5.50 -16.76
CA THR A 278 -2.44 -6.78 -17.14
C THR A 278 -1.68 -7.95 -16.53
N ALA A 279 -0.35 -7.90 -16.52
CA ALA A 279 0.48 -8.92 -15.87
C ALA A 279 0.15 -9.02 -14.38
N ASP A 280 0.09 -7.89 -13.67
CA ASP A 280 -0.17 -7.89 -12.23
C ASP A 280 -1.61 -8.30 -11.91
N SER A 281 -2.58 -7.95 -12.78
CA SER A 281 -3.95 -8.46 -12.67
C SER A 281 -4.00 -9.99 -12.81
N ILE A 282 -3.25 -10.56 -13.75
CA ILE A 282 -3.13 -12.02 -13.92
C ILE A 282 -2.46 -12.65 -12.69
N MET A 283 -1.37 -12.07 -12.20
CA MET A 283 -0.66 -12.56 -11.02
C MET A 283 -1.60 -12.65 -9.82
N VAL A 284 -2.36 -11.59 -9.54
CA VAL A 284 -3.27 -11.53 -8.39
C VAL A 284 -4.49 -12.42 -8.58
N TYR A 285 -5.26 -12.19 -9.64
CA TYR A 285 -6.58 -12.80 -9.77
C TYR A 285 -6.51 -14.25 -10.27
N ALA A 286 -5.58 -14.57 -11.18
CA ALA A 286 -5.51 -15.90 -11.78
C ALA A 286 -4.58 -16.86 -11.01
N PHE A 287 -3.49 -16.34 -10.45
CA PHE A 287 -2.44 -17.17 -9.83
C PHE A 287 -2.28 -16.97 -8.33
N SER A 288 -3.07 -16.09 -7.70
CA SER A 288 -2.97 -15.80 -6.27
C SER A 288 -1.56 -15.36 -5.82
N ARG A 289 -0.82 -14.68 -6.70
CA ARG A 289 0.52 -14.13 -6.43
C ARG A 289 0.44 -12.62 -6.09
N PRO A 290 1.10 -12.15 -5.02
CA PRO A 290 0.91 -10.79 -4.51
C PRO A 290 1.70 -9.73 -5.31
N PHE A 291 1.09 -9.23 -6.39
CA PHE A 291 1.53 -8.05 -7.15
C PHE A 291 0.43 -7.00 -7.20
N PHE A 292 0.60 -5.87 -6.52
CA PHE A 292 -0.45 -4.87 -6.47
C PHE A 292 -0.71 -4.26 -7.86
N VAL A 293 -1.98 -4.12 -8.23
CA VAL A 293 -2.37 -3.63 -9.55
C VAL A 293 -2.47 -2.11 -9.54
N ILE A 294 -1.70 -1.45 -10.41
CA ILE A 294 -1.69 0.01 -10.55
C ILE A 294 -2.35 0.43 -11.85
N ASP A 295 -3.65 0.63 -11.82
CA ASP A 295 -4.41 1.16 -12.96
C ASP A 295 -4.53 2.70 -12.92
N ALA A 296 -5.25 3.25 -13.90
CA ALA A 296 -5.54 4.68 -13.95
C ALA A 296 -6.43 5.16 -12.79
N TYR A 297 -7.21 4.27 -12.16
CA TYR A 297 -8.05 4.59 -11.00
C TYR A 297 -7.20 4.74 -9.74
N THR A 298 -6.34 3.77 -9.46
CA THR A 298 -5.37 3.80 -8.36
C THR A 298 -4.55 5.09 -8.42
N ARG A 299 -3.95 5.41 -9.58
CA ARG A 299 -3.17 6.65 -9.75
C ARG A 299 -3.99 7.90 -9.45
N ARG A 300 -5.19 8.02 -10.02
CA ARG A 300 -6.04 9.21 -9.84
C ARG A 300 -6.49 9.38 -8.40
N ILE A 301 -6.89 8.30 -7.72
CA ILE A 301 -7.35 8.34 -6.34
C ILE A 301 -6.21 8.80 -5.44
N PHE A 302 -5.04 8.15 -5.51
CA PHE A 302 -3.90 8.49 -4.66
C PHE A 302 -3.41 9.93 -4.90
N GLN A 303 -3.34 10.37 -6.16
CA GLN A 303 -2.97 11.74 -6.48
C GLN A 303 -3.95 12.76 -5.87
N ARG A 304 -5.26 12.53 -5.99
CA ARG A 304 -6.28 13.45 -5.43
C ARG A 304 -6.31 13.48 -3.90
N VAL A 305 -5.96 12.37 -3.27
CA VAL A 305 -5.83 12.27 -1.81
C VAL A 305 -4.54 12.94 -1.30
N GLY A 306 -3.68 13.45 -2.18
CA GLY A 306 -2.48 14.18 -1.78
C GLY A 306 -1.22 13.32 -1.65
N PHE A 307 -1.17 12.18 -2.35
CA PHE A 307 0.07 11.40 -2.46
C PHE A 307 0.97 11.94 -3.57
N GLU A 308 2.26 11.89 -3.30
CA GLU A 308 3.30 12.03 -4.30
C GLU A 308 3.41 10.72 -5.09
N VAL A 309 2.58 10.58 -6.12
CA VAL A 309 2.49 9.35 -6.93
C VAL A 309 3.69 9.27 -7.89
N PRO A 310 4.53 8.21 -7.82
CA PRO A 310 5.63 8.02 -8.76
C PRO A 310 5.14 7.90 -10.20
N LYS A 311 5.93 8.42 -11.15
CA LYS A 311 5.59 8.33 -12.57
C LYS A 311 5.75 6.90 -13.10
N ASP A 312 6.81 6.20 -12.68
CA ASP A 312 6.99 4.81 -13.05
C ASP A 312 5.92 3.92 -12.39
N TYR A 313 5.57 2.84 -13.07
CA TYR A 313 4.60 1.87 -12.60
C TYR A 313 5.13 1.04 -11.44
N ASP A 314 6.35 0.51 -11.57
CA ASP A 314 6.89 -0.42 -10.58
C ASP A 314 7.31 0.34 -9.31
N GLU A 315 7.82 1.56 -9.43
CA GLU A 315 8.07 2.43 -8.27
C GLU A 315 6.78 2.68 -7.47
N PHE A 316 5.65 2.96 -8.14
CA PHE A 316 4.39 3.18 -7.44
C PHE A 316 3.82 1.88 -6.86
N ARG A 317 3.91 0.76 -7.59
CA ARG A 317 3.51 -0.55 -7.10
C ARG A 317 4.28 -0.91 -5.83
N ILE A 318 5.61 -0.85 -5.87
CA ILE A 318 6.48 -1.18 -4.73
C ILE A 318 6.16 -0.29 -3.53
N MET A 319 5.95 1.02 -3.74
CA MET A 319 5.55 1.93 -2.65
C MET A 319 4.27 1.45 -1.94
N ILE A 320 3.24 1.04 -2.69
CA ILE A 320 2.01 0.53 -2.09
C ILE A 320 2.26 -0.79 -1.38
N GLU A 321 2.96 -1.73 -2.02
CA GLU A 321 3.27 -3.05 -1.46
C GLU A 321 4.10 -2.98 -0.17
N GLU A 322 4.98 -1.98 -0.03
CA GLU A 322 5.71 -1.72 1.22
C GLU A 322 4.80 -1.22 2.35
N CYS A 323 3.61 -0.70 2.03
CA CYS A 323 2.66 -0.14 2.98
C CYS A 323 1.55 -1.12 3.40
N VAL A 324 1.51 -2.32 2.81
CA VAL A 324 0.45 -3.31 3.08
C VAL A 324 1.05 -4.70 3.25
N SER A 325 0.37 -5.56 4.00
CA SER A 325 0.81 -6.96 4.15
C SER A 325 0.86 -7.66 2.80
N ARG A 326 1.95 -8.41 2.53
CA ARG A 326 2.14 -9.16 1.28
C ARG A 326 1.18 -10.35 1.19
N ASP A 327 -0.03 -10.11 0.70
CA ASP A 327 -1.10 -11.09 0.56
C ASP A 327 -1.89 -10.82 -0.74
N SER A 328 -2.02 -11.84 -1.60
CA SER A 328 -2.68 -11.68 -2.90
C SER A 328 -4.19 -11.45 -2.79
N ARG A 329 -4.84 -12.03 -1.78
CA ARG A 329 -6.27 -11.77 -1.51
C ARG A 329 -6.46 -10.33 -1.07
N LEU A 330 -5.59 -9.83 -0.19
CA LEU A 330 -5.63 -8.44 0.25
C LEU A 330 -5.41 -7.47 -0.93
N TYR A 331 -4.46 -7.78 -1.82
CA TYR A 331 -4.18 -6.94 -2.98
C TYR A 331 -5.36 -6.92 -3.95
N GLY A 332 -5.99 -8.08 -4.19
CA GLY A 332 -7.18 -8.20 -5.00
C GLY A 332 -8.37 -7.42 -4.43
N GLU A 333 -8.54 -7.46 -3.10
CA GLU A 333 -9.56 -6.70 -2.36
C GLU A 333 -9.34 -5.19 -2.50
N TYR A 334 -8.15 -4.72 -2.16
CA TYR A 334 -7.80 -3.30 -2.21
C TYR A 334 -7.87 -2.71 -3.62
N HIS A 335 -7.39 -3.44 -4.63
CA HIS A 335 -7.58 -3.03 -6.02
C HIS A 335 -9.07 -2.95 -6.39
N GLY A 336 -9.86 -3.96 -6.02
CA GLY A 336 -11.31 -3.95 -6.24
C GLY A 336 -12.03 -2.77 -5.60
N LEU A 337 -11.69 -2.46 -4.35
CA LEU A 337 -12.21 -1.30 -3.62
C LEU A 337 -11.87 0.02 -4.31
N LEU A 338 -10.64 0.18 -4.83
CA LEU A 338 -10.23 1.36 -5.59
C LEU A 338 -11.02 1.50 -6.89
N VAL A 339 -11.20 0.41 -7.64
CA VAL A 339 -12.00 0.39 -8.88
C VAL A 339 -13.45 0.79 -8.60
N GLU A 340 -14.06 0.22 -7.56
CA GLU A 340 -15.44 0.52 -7.17
C GLU A 340 -15.58 1.98 -6.72
N HIS A 341 -14.62 2.48 -5.94
CA HIS A 341 -14.58 3.87 -5.50
C HIS A 341 -14.47 4.84 -6.69
N ALA A 342 -13.60 4.53 -7.65
CA ALA A 342 -13.43 5.35 -8.85
C ALA A 342 -14.69 5.42 -9.71
N LYS A 343 -15.42 4.31 -9.85
CA LYS A 343 -16.65 4.24 -10.65
C LYS A 343 -17.82 4.99 -10.01
N ASN A 344 -17.88 5.04 -8.69
CA ASN A 344 -19.03 5.62 -7.97
C ASN A 344 -18.79 7.06 -7.49
N TYR A 345 -17.56 7.40 -7.11
CA TYR A 345 -17.22 8.66 -6.45
C TYR A 345 -16.10 9.42 -7.16
N CYS A 346 -14.93 8.80 -7.33
CA CYS A 346 -13.73 9.47 -7.85
C CYS A 346 -13.68 9.44 -9.39
N LEU A 347 -14.76 9.88 -10.03
CA LEU A 347 -14.92 10.02 -11.48
C LEU A 347 -14.04 11.15 -12.04
N SER A 348 -13.99 11.33 -13.37
CA SER A 348 -13.33 12.50 -13.98
C SER A 348 -13.86 13.81 -13.38
N ILE A 349 -15.19 13.92 -13.25
CA ILE A 349 -15.90 14.92 -12.44
C ILE A 349 -16.34 14.23 -11.15
N PRO A 350 -15.64 14.43 -10.02
CA PRO A 350 -15.86 13.64 -8.80
C PRO A 350 -17.16 14.01 -8.07
N LYS A 351 -17.72 13.04 -7.35
CA LYS A 351 -18.86 13.22 -6.44
C LYS A 351 -18.37 13.26 -4.99
N CYS A 352 -17.88 14.41 -4.56
CA CYS A 352 -17.15 14.59 -3.29
C CYS A 352 -18.03 14.56 -2.02
N GLU A 353 -19.34 14.83 -2.12
CA GLU A 353 -20.22 14.98 -0.96
C GLU A 353 -20.33 13.69 -0.13
N LYS A 354 -20.53 12.54 -0.78
CA LYS A 354 -20.69 11.23 -0.15
C LYS A 354 -19.47 10.32 -0.30
N CYS A 355 -18.34 10.90 -0.72
CA CYS A 355 -17.11 10.18 -0.94
C CYS A 355 -16.52 9.71 0.41
N PRO A 356 -16.24 8.40 0.62
CA PRO A 356 -15.64 7.91 1.87
C PRO A 356 -14.28 8.52 2.21
N LEU A 357 -13.56 9.00 1.18
CA LEU A 357 -12.24 9.63 1.31
C LEU A 357 -12.31 11.15 1.44
N ALA A 358 -13.50 11.74 1.44
CA ALA A 358 -13.69 13.19 1.39
C ALA A 358 -12.90 13.98 2.44
N GLU A 359 -12.87 13.47 3.68
CA GLU A 359 -12.24 14.16 4.83
C GLU A 359 -10.71 14.17 4.77
N ILE A 360 -10.12 13.27 3.98
CA ILE A 360 -8.66 13.14 3.85
C ILE A 360 -8.18 13.52 2.45
N CYS A 361 -9.06 14.06 1.60
CA CYS A 361 -8.80 14.28 0.19
C CYS A 361 -8.42 15.74 -0.09
N ASP A 362 -7.15 15.99 -0.39
CA ASP A 362 -6.62 17.32 -0.72
C ASP A 362 -7.42 17.99 -1.85
N TYR A 363 -7.83 17.24 -2.89
CA TYR A 363 -8.65 17.77 -3.99
C TYR A 363 -9.97 18.41 -3.51
N LYS A 364 -10.66 17.78 -2.54
CA LYS A 364 -11.93 18.31 -2.01
C LYS A 364 -11.69 19.57 -1.17
N VAL A 365 -10.59 19.59 -0.42
CA VAL A 365 -10.21 20.75 0.41
C VAL A 365 -9.92 21.95 -0.48
N GLU A 366 -9.14 21.75 -1.54
CA GLU A 366 -8.84 22.80 -2.53
C GLU A 366 -10.09 23.30 -3.26
N GLU A 367 -10.97 22.38 -3.71
CA GLU A 367 -12.25 22.71 -4.33
C GLU A 367 -13.10 23.60 -3.41
N THR A 368 -13.19 23.23 -2.12
CA THR A 368 -13.95 24.00 -1.12
C THR A 368 -13.34 25.39 -0.93
N LEU A 369 -12.01 25.50 -0.79
CA LEU A 369 -11.33 26.79 -0.62
C LEU A 369 -11.51 27.71 -1.84
N SER A 370 -11.53 27.15 -3.05
CA SER A 370 -11.74 27.92 -4.29
C SER A 370 -13.16 28.48 -4.45
N LEU A 371 -14.15 27.95 -3.71
CA LEU A 371 -15.52 28.47 -3.70
C LEU A 371 -15.72 29.66 -2.74
N PHE A 372 -14.77 29.90 -1.84
CA PHE A 372 -14.80 30.97 -0.84
C PHE A 372 -13.77 32.09 -1.09
N GLY A 373 -12.96 31.97 -2.15
CA GLY A 373 -12.02 33.00 -2.62
C GLY A 373 -12.42 33.52 -3.99
#